data_AF-A0AAN9Y587-F1
#
_entry.id   AF-A0AAN9Y587-F1
#
_cell.length_a   1.000
_cell.length_b   1.000
_cell.length_c   1.000
_cell.angle_alpha   90.00
_cell.angle_beta   90.00
_cell.angle_gamma   90.00
#
_symmetry.space_group_name_H-M   'P 1'
#
loop_
_entity.id
_entity.type
_entity.pdbx_description
1 polymer ?
#
loop_
_entity_poly.entity_id
_entity_poly.type
_entity_poly.pdbx_seq_one_letter_code
_entity_poly.pdbx_strand_id
1 'polypeptide(L)'
;MEMRNESSVEFKFGYFNVVRDLYSKTKNELRIMSRGRRHKLMLILLVCIFVFFFGSYKLQTCVEKLSSFNVHAYSDDGKFHYDRNMPLIFIGGVPRSGTTLMRAILDAHPDVRCGQETRVVPRILQMRQHWIKSTKESIRLSEAGVGGHVLDSAIAAFILEIIVKHGEPAPRLCNKDPLTLKYGDYLIDLFPNSKFIFMVRDGRATVHSIVSRKVTITGFDLTNYEQCLKKWNEAVSIMYQKCVRVGPKRCMIVYYEQLVLHPKTWMTQILKFLDLDWDDSVLHHDELINKPGGVVLSKVERSSDQVIKPINVEALKKWQQHFPEDVLKNAADVAPMLARLGYDPYIYKPDYGSPDALVRNNTNLISTNSQVWQERAEKLLSLKNAFDPVVNDDSEKSKAEPASANNGSEQKASVESAKT
;
A
#
# COMPACT_ATOMS: atom_id res chain seq x y z
N MET A 1 20.99 3.77 -0.67
CA MET A 1 20.77 5.14 -1.19
C MET A 1 22.07 5.73 -1.77
N GLU A 2 23.20 5.00 -1.73
CA GLU A 2 24.47 5.46 -2.32
C GLU A 2 24.58 5.25 -3.84
N MET A 3 24.02 4.18 -4.44
CA MET A 3 24.24 3.93 -5.89
C MET A 3 23.43 4.82 -6.88
N ARG A 4 22.36 5.51 -6.45
CA ARG A 4 21.66 6.51 -7.31
C ARG A 4 22.19 7.93 -7.14
N ASN A 5 22.85 8.22 -6.02
CA ASN A 5 23.58 9.48 -5.86
C ASN A 5 24.96 9.40 -6.49
N GLU A 6 25.64 8.25 -6.48
CA GLU A 6 26.91 8.10 -7.18
C GLU A 6 26.77 8.28 -8.69
N SER A 7 25.72 7.76 -9.32
CA SER A 7 25.54 7.95 -10.78
C SER A 7 25.21 9.40 -11.19
N SER A 8 24.51 10.18 -10.36
CA SER A 8 24.24 11.61 -10.65
C SER A 8 25.35 12.56 -10.19
N VAL A 9 26.12 12.15 -9.18
CA VAL A 9 27.29 12.88 -8.67
C VAL A 9 28.53 12.56 -9.52
N GLU A 10 28.76 11.33 -9.97
CA GLU A 10 29.80 10.96 -10.94
C GLU A 10 29.53 11.57 -12.31
N PHE A 11 28.27 11.68 -12.75
CA PHE A 11 27.95 12.40 -13.99
C PHE A 11 28.24 13.90 -13.86
N LYS A 12 28.03 14.51 -12.69
CA LYS A 12 28.38 15.91 -12.40
C LYS A 12 29.88 16.15 -12.17
N PHE A 13 30.58 15.23 -11.50
CA PHE A 13 32.03 15.31 -11.23
C PHE A 13 32.87 14.94 -12.45
N GLY A 14 32.45 13.95 -13.25
CA GLY A 14 33.04 13.62 -14.54
C GLY A 14 32.94 14.78 -15.52
N TYR A 15 31.78 15.45 -15.56
CA TYR A 15 31.57 16.66 -16.38
C TYR A 15 32.50 17.81 -15.99
N PHE A 16 32.65 18.09 -14.68
CA PHE A 16 33.52 19.16 -14.21
C PHE A 16 35.01 18.88 -14.55
N ASN A 17 35.44 17.62 -14.46
CA ASN A 17 36.80 17.22 -14.82
C ASN A 17 37.05 17.25 -16.33
N VAL A 18 36.09 16.83 -17.16
CA VAL A 18 36.18 16.90 -18.63
C VAL A 18 36.21 18.35 -19.10
N VAL A 19 35.33 19.22 -18.57
CA VAL A 19 35.31 20.65 -18.91
C VAL A 19 36.60 21.34 -18.45
N ARG A 20 37.12 21.00 -17.27
CA ARG A 20 38.40 21.54 -16.76
C ARG A 20 39.58 21.10 -17.61
N ASP A 21 39.61 19.84 -18.06
CA ASP A 21 40.69 19.30 -18.89
C ASP A 21 40.64 19.85 -20.33
N LEU A 22 39.45 20.01 -20.91
CA LEU A 22 39.24 20.70 -22.19
C LEU A 22 39.64 22.18 -22.10
N TYR A 23 39.28 22.88 -21.03
CA TYR A 23 39.67 24.27 -20.80
C TYR A 23 41.18 24.41 -20.64
N SER A 24 41.82 23.53 -19.87
CA SER A 24 43.28 23.46 -19.70
C SER A 24 44.00 23.30 -21.04
N LYS A 25 43.55 22.35 -21.88
CA LYS A 25 44.15 22.05 -23.19
C LYS A 25 43.93 23.15 -24.24
N THR A 26 42.84 23.89 -24.16
CA THR A 26 42.48 24.95 -25.13
C THR A 26 42.86 26.36 -24.68
N LYS A 27 43.32 26.55 -23.43
CA LYS A 27 43.65 27.86 -22.84
C LYS A 27 44.70 28.65 -23.63
N ASN A 28 45.72 27.97 -24.15
CA ASN A 28 46.80 28.60 -24.91
C ASN A 28 46.36 28.96 -26.34
N GLU A 29 45.58 28.11 -26.99
CA GLU A 29 44.94 28.36 -28.30
C GLU A 29 43.98 29.57 -28.23
N LEU A 30 43.15 29.62 -27.19
CA LEU A 30 42.22 30.73 -26.95
C LEU A 30 42.95 32.06 -26.81
N ARG A 31 44.15 32.09 -26.22
CA ARG A 31 44.97 33.30 -26.04
C ARG A 31 45.51 33.89 -27.36
N ILE A 32 45.67 33.07 -28.39
CA ILE A 32 46.22 33.46 -29.70
C ILE A 32 45.10 33.88 -30.69
N MET A 33 43.84 33.52 -30.40
CA MET A 33 42.69 33.84 -31.26
C MET A 33 42.31 35.33 -31.26
N SER A 34 42.01 35.86 -32.45
CA SER A 34 41.49 37.22 -32.61
C SER A 34 40.12 37.38 -31.92
N ARG A 35 39.82 38.61 -31.48
CA ARG A 35 38.62 38.96 -30.70
C ARG A 35 37.32 38.50 -31.37
N GLY A 36 37.25 38.56 -32.70
CA GLY A 36 36.10 38.10 -33.49
C GLY A 36 35.93 36.56 -33.53
N ARG A 37 37.01 35.78 -33.55
CA ARG A 37 36.93 34.30 -33.52
C ARG A 37 36.51 33.78 -32.14
N ARG A 38 36.93 34.45 -31.06
CA ARG A 38 36.48 34.11 -29.69
C ARG A 38 34.97 34.30 -29.51
N HIS A 39 34.42 35.36 -30.09
CA HIS A 39 32.98 35.63 -30.03
C HIS A 39 32.16 34.55 -30.76
N LYS A 40 32.60 34.12 -31.95
CA LYS A 40 31.96 33.02 -32.68
C LYS A 40 32.02 31.69 -31.90
N LEU A 41 33.15 31.38 -31.28
CA LEU A 41 33.30 30.15 -30.48
C LEU A 41 32.38 30.14 -29.25
N MET A 42 32.28 31.28 -28.54
CA MET A 42 31.37 31.43 -27.39
C MET A 42 29.90 31.30 -27.80
N LEU A 43 29.53 31.85 -28.96
CA LEU A 43 28.16 31.71 -29.50
C LEU A 43 27.83 30.25 -29.83
N ILE A 44 28.76 29.52 -30.46
CA ILE A 44 28.61 28.09 -30.76
C ILE A 44 28.44 27.29 -29.47
N LEU A 45 29.27 27.56 -28.44
CA LEU A 45 29.18 26.86 -27.16
C LEU A 45 27.83 27.10 -26.46
N LEU A 46 27.34 28.35 -26.46
CA LEU A 46 26.01 28.70 -25.93
C LEU A 46 24.89 27.99 -26.67
N VAL A 47 24.96 27.90 -28.00
CA VAL A 47 23.98 27.15 -28.81
C VAL A 47 24.05 25.65 -28.49
N CYS A 48 25.24 25.06 -28.37
CA CYS A 48 25.38 23.64 -28.00
C CYS A 48 24.83 23.35 -26.60
N ILE A 49 25.08 24.24 -25.63
CA ILE A 49 24.51 24.14 -24.28
C ILE A 49 23.00 24.25 -24.33
N PHE A 50 22.45 25.22 -25.07
CA PHE A 50 21.01 25.40 -25.22
C PHE A 50 20.35 24.18 -25.90
N VAL A 51 20.93 23.66 -26.98
CA VAL A 51 20.44 22.46 -27.67
C VAL A 51 20.54 21.23 -26.77
N PHE A 52 21.59 21.10 -25.95
CA PHE A 52 21.72 20.01 -24.99
C PHE A 52 20.64 20.11 -23.89
N PHE A 53 20.47 21.26 -23.24
CA PHE A 53 19.43 21.45 -22.23
C PHE A 53 18.02 21.30 -22.80
N PHE A 54 17.76 21.83 -23.99
CA PHE A 54 16.48 21.69 -24.67
C PHE A 54 16.22 20.25 -25.11
N GLY A 55 17.27 19.54 -25.57
CA GLY A 55 17.23 18.12 -25.90
C GLY A 55 16.98 17.24 -24.67
N SER A 56 17.67 17.49 -23.56
CA SER A 56 17.44 16.81 -22.28
C SER A 56 16.02 17.08 -21.74
N TYR A 57 15.53 18.31 -21.83
CA TYR A 57 14.16 18.67 -21.44
C TYR A 57 13.12 17.98 -22.34
N LYS A 58 13.35 17.93 -23.65
CA LYS A 58 12.51 17.19 -24.61
C LYS A 58 12.54 15.69 -24.37
N LEU A 59 13.68 15.12 -23.99
CA LEU A 59 13.78 13.69 -23.66
C LEU A 59 13.02 13.37 -22.38
N GLN A 60 13.13 14.22 -21.36
CA GLN A 60 12.40 14.06 -20.10
C GLN A 60 10.89 14.18 -20.29
N THR A 61 10.43 15.16 -21.06
CA THR A 61 9.00 15.32 -21.39
C THR A 61 8.49 14.19 -22.30
N CYS A 62 9.32 13.60 -23.17
CA CYS A 62 8.93 12.46 -24.00
C CYS A 62 8.79 11.17 -23.15
N VAL A 63 9.69 10.94 -22.19
CA VAL A 63 9.59 9.83 -21.22
C VAL A 63 8.36 9.96 -20.33
N GLU A 64 8.01 11.18 -19.89
CA GLU A 64 6.75 11.43 -19.17
C GLU A 64 5.52 11.09 -20.02
N LYS A 65 5.53 11.49 -21.30
CA LYS A 65 4.39 11.35 -22.22
C LYS A 65 4.14 9.93 -22.73
N LEU A 66 5.17 9.09 -22.79
CA LEU A 66 5.05 7.67 -23.17
C LEU A 66 4.62 6.75 -22.01
N SER A 67 4.40 7.30 -20.81
CA SER A 67 4.31 6.51 -19.59
C SER A 67 3.06 6.76 -18.72
N SER A 68 2.14 7.64 -19.12
CA SER A 68 0.91 7.87 -18.34
C SER A 68 -0.13 6.79 -18.63
N PHE A 69 0.05 5.60 -18.05
CA PHE A 69 -1.05 4.65 -17.89
C PHE A 69 -2.08 5.30 -16.96
N ASN A 70 -3.21 5.70 -17.54
CA ASN A 70 -4.31 6.35 -16.82
C ASN A 70 -5.40 5.32 -16.58
N VAL A 71 -5.87 5.24 -15.35
CA VAL A 71 -7.05 4.44 -14.98
C VAL A 71 -8.18 5.40 -14.64
N HIS A 72 -9.37 5.10 -15.15
CA HIS A 72 -10.58 5.88 -14.87
C HIS A 72 -11.52 5.10 -13.96
N ALA A 73 -12.17 5.78 -13.03
CA ALA A 73 -13.31 5.26 -12.30
C ALA A 73 -14.48 6.23 -12.40
N TYR A 74 -15.68 5.72 -12.19
CA TYR A 74 -16.92 6.49 -12.30
C TYR A 74 -17.70 6.32 -11.01
N SER A 75 -18.23 7.43 -10.49
CA SER A 75 -19.28 7.45 -9.47
C SER A 75 -20.39 8.41 -9.91
N ASP A 76 -21.44 8.51 -9.09
CA ASP A 76 -22.53 9.48 -9.29
C ASP A 76 -22.01 10.93 -9.36
N ASP A 77 -20.90 11.22 -8.67
CA ASP A 77 -20.24 12.55 -8.64
C ASP A 77 -19.35 12.82 -9.86
N GLY A 78 -19.19 11.85 -10.76
CA GLY A 78 -18.51 12.01 -12.04
C GLY A 78 -17.29 11.10 -12.26
N LYS A 79 -16.42 11.52 -13.17
CA LYS A 79 -15.27 10.75 -13.65
C LYS A 79 -14.01 11.09 -12.85
N PHE A 80 -13.39 10.07 -12.27
CA PHE A 80 -12.10 10.18 -11.59
C PHE A 80 -10.95 9.75 -12.50
N HIS A 81 -9.83 10.42 -12.36
CA HIS A 81 -8.62 10.22 -13.16
C HIS A 81 -7.46 9.83 -12.24
N TYR A 82 -6.87 8.67 -12.46
CA TYR A 82 -5.77 8.15 -11.66
C TYR A 82 -4.58 7.76 -12.53
N ASP A 83 -3.38 8.06 -12.05
CA ASP A 83 -2.12 7.70 -12.70
C ASP A 83 -1.06 7.33 -11.64
N ARG A 84 0.15 6.98 -12.10
CA ARG A 84 1.24 6.53 -11.22
C ARG A 84 1.86 7.64 -10.36
N ASN A 85 1.62 8.91 -10.71
CA ASN A 85 2.08 10.08 -9.98
C ASN A 85 1.07 10.55 -8.93
N MET A 86 -0.09 9.91 -8.80
CA MET A 86 -1.03 10.24 -7.73
C MET A 86 -0.44 9.91 -6.35
N PRO A 87 -0.83 10.63 -5.29
CA PRO A 87 -0.26 10.47 -3.96
C PRO A 87 -0.86 9.28 -3.19
N LEU A 88 -0.67 8.04 -3.69
CA LEU A 88 -1.19 6.81 -3.08
C LEU A 88 -0.75 6.64 -1.62
N ILE A 89 -1.58 5.99 -0.80
CA ILE A 89 -1.23 5.61 0.57
C ILE A 89 -1.08 4.09 0.63
N PHE A 90 0.06 3.60 1.13
CA PHE A 90 0.27 2.17 1.40
C PHE A 90 0.37 1.92 2.90
N ILE A 91 -0.54 1.11 3.44
CA ILE A 91 -0.55 0.72 4.85
C ILE A 91 -0.04 -0.70 4.96
N GLY A 92 1.02 -0.90 5.74
CA GLY A 92 1.64 -2.20 5.93
C GLY A 92 2.13 -2.43 7.35
N GLY A 93 2.74 -3.60 7.56
CA GLY A 93 3.21 -4.07 8.85
C GLY A 93 3.02 -5.57 8.98
N VAL A 94 3.51 -6.17 10.07
CA VAL A 94 3.22 -7.59 10.32
C VAL A 94 1.71 -7.75 10.55
N PRO A 95 1.02 -8.75 9.96
CA PRO A 95 -0.39 -8.99 10.27
C PRO A 95 -0.63 -9.03 11.78
N ARG A 96 -1.79 -8.53 12.22
CA ARG A 96 -2.16 -8.37 13.65
C ARG A 96 -1.51 -7.19 14.39
N SER A 97 -0.85 -6.28 13.67
CA SER A 97 -0.30 -5.02 14.20
C SER A 97 -1.26 -3.81 14.10
N GLY A 98 -2.57 -4.03 13.92
CA GLY A 98 -3.55 -2.94 13.82
C GLY A 98 -3.72 -2.32 12.43
N THR A 99 -3.20 -2.95 11.36
CA THR A 99 -3.30 -2.44 9.97
C THR A 99 -4.75 -2.25 9.48
N THR A 100 -5.67 -3.17 9.83
CA THR A 100 -7.09 -3.00 9.47
C THR A 100 -7.76 -1.86 10.26
N LEU A 101 -7.34 -1.60 11.50
CA LEU A 101 -7.86 -0.44 12.25
C LEU A 101 -7.37 0.87 11.61
N MET A 102 -6.07 0.95 11.29
CA MET A 102 -5.48 2.13 10.64
C MET A 102 -6.17 2.47 9.32
N ARG A 103 -6.39 1.46 8.46
CA ARG A 103 -7.09 1.70 7.18
C ARG A 103 -8.55 2.06 7.38
N ALA A 104 -9.23 1.52 8.39
CA ALA A 104 -10.63 1.83 8.66
C ALA A 104 -10.80 3.26 9.18
N ILE A 105 -9.88 3.70 10.03
CA ILE A 105 -9.78 5.09 10.47
C ILE A 105 -9.55 6.04 9.28
N LEU A 106 -8.73 5.65 8.30
CA LEU A 106 -8.53 6.44 7.09
C LEU A 106 -9.71 6.37 6.12
N ASP A 107 -10.35 5.21 5.93
CA ASP A 107 -11.59 5.06 5.15
C ASP A 107 -12.75 5.91 5.69
N ALA A 108 -12.70 6.31 6.96
CA ALA A 108 -13.69 7.22 7.54
C ALA A 108 -13.53 8.66 7.05
N HIS A 109 -12.34 9.06 6.59
CA HIS A 109 -12.07 10.39 6.07
C HIS A 109 -12.75 10.56 4.70
N PRO A 110 -13.52 11.63 4.45
CA PRO A 110 -14.34 11.77 3.23
C PRO A 110 -13.52 11.71 1.92
N ASP A 111 -12.27 12.19 1.95
CA ASP A 111 -11.40 12.18 0.77
C ASP A 111 -10.62 10.88 0.54
N VAL A 112 -10.68 9.90 1.46
CA VAL A 112 -9.78 8.74 1.43
C VAL A 112 -10.54 7.43 1.28
N ARG A 113 -10.10 6.58 0.34
CA ARG A 113 -10.57 5.19 0.25
C ARG A 113 -9.40 4.22 0.20
N CYS A 114 -9.32 3.36 1.22
CA CYS A 114 -8.48 2.18 1.32
C CYS A 114 -9.19 0.91 0.85
N GLY A 115 -10.35 0.57 1.46
CA GLY A 115 -11.06 -0.69 1.22
C GLY A 115 -10.41 -1.93 1.86
N GLN A 116 -10.78 -3.12 1.35
CA GLN A 116 -10.36 -4.43 1.89
C GLN A 116 -8.95 -4.85 1.44
N GLU A 117 -8.41 -5.95 2.00
CA GLU A 117 -7.15 -6.53 1.51
C GLU A 117 -7.30 -7.07 0.10
N THR A 118 -6.46 -6.61 -0.83
CA THR A 118 -6.53 -7.07 -2.23
C THR A 118 -5.97 -8.47 -2.41
N ARG A 119 -5.02 -8.88 -1.55
CA ARG A 119 -4.29 -10.15 -1.56
C ARG A 119 -3.41 -10.38 -2.79
N VAL A 120 -3.76 -9.82 -3.94
CA VAL A 120 -3.04 -10.00 -5.22
C VAL A 120 -1.85 -9.06 -5.36
N VAL A 121 -1.92 -7.84 -4.81
CA VAL A 121 -0.81 -6.88 -4.82
C VAL A 121 0.46 -7.43 -4.14
N PRO A 122 0.43 -7.96 -2.90
CA PRO A 122 1.63 -8.55 -2.31
C PRO A 122 2.13 -9.79 -3.06
N ARG A 123 1.26 -10.53 -3.77
CA ARG A 123 1.64 -11.72 -4.56
C ARG A 123 2.40 -11.35 -5.83
N ILE A 124 1.94 -10.35 -6.59
CA ILE A 124 2.67 -9.89 -7.79
C ILE A 124 4.03 -9.27 -7.40
N LEU A 125 4.08 -8.52 -6.29
CA LEU A 125 5.34 -7.97 -5.76
C LEU A 125 6.31 -9.08 -5.35
N GLN A 126 5.82 -10.13 -4.69
CA GLN A 126 6.62 -11.30 -4.35
C GLN A 126 7.13 -12.03 -5.59
N MET A 127 6.27 -12.24 -6.59
CA MET A 127 6.63 -12.89 -7.83
C MET A 127 7.74 -12.13 -8.57
N ARG A 128 7.62 -10.80 -8.68
CA ARG A 128 8.69 -9.94 -9.23
C ARG A 128 9.99 -10.03 -8.44
N GLN A 129 9.91 -10.07 -7.12
CA GLN A 129 11.09 -10.22 -6.27
C GLN A 129 11.81 -11.56 -6.50
N HIS A 130 11.06 -12.65 -6.78
CA HIS A 130 11.65 -13.94 -7.13
C HIS A 130 12.34 -13.93 -8.48
N TRP A 131 11.73 -13.33 -9.51
CA TRP A 131 12.33 -13.21 -10.84
C TRP A 131 13.69 -12.50 -10.81
N ILE A 132 13.80 -11.41 -10.04
CA ILE A 132 15.03 -10.62 -9.96
C ILE A 132 16.07 -11.20 -9.00
N LYS A 133 15.65 -12.00 -8.00
CA LYS A 133 16.59 -12.71 -7.13
C LYS A 133 17.34 -13.83 -7.85
N SER A 134 16.73 -14.43 -8.87
CA SER A 134 17.35 -15.48 -9.67
C SER A 134 18.16 -14.86 -10.80
N THR A 135 19.49 -14.88 -10.69
CA THR A 135 20.38 -14.34 -11.74
C THR A 135 20.07 -14.94 -13.12
N LYS A 136 19.88 -16.26 -13.18
CA LYS A 136 19.55 -16.96 -14.42
C LYS A 136 18.24 -16.48 -15.03
N GLU A 137 17.20 -16.31 -14.20
CA GLU A 137 15.90 -15.86 -14.69
C GLU A 137 15.93 -14.38 -15.11
N SER A 138 16.61 -13.53 -14.34
CA SER A 138 16.79 -12.12 -14.69
C SER A 138 17.52 -11.94 -16.02
N ILE A 139 18.52 -12.79 -16.33
CA ILE A 139 19.19 -12.78 -17.64
C ILE A 139 18.22 -13.21 -18.73
N ARG A 140 17.49 -14.32 -18.55
CA ARG A 140 16.51 -14.81 -19.54
C ARG A 140 15.44 -13.76 -19.87
N LEU A 141 14.91 -13.06 -18.86
CA LEU A 141 13.95 -11.98 -19.05
C LEU A 141 14.56 -10.82 -19.84
N SER A 142 15.79 -10.43 -19.51
CA SER A 142 16.51 -9.38 -20.23
C SER A 142 16.73 -9.73 -21.71
N GLU A 143 17.21 -10.95 -22.00
CA GLU A 143 17.42 -11.45 -23.37
C GLU A 143 16.10 -11.56 -24.16
N ALA A 144 14.99 -11.81 -23.47
CA ALA A 144 13.65 -11.84 -24.07
C ALA A 144 13.03 -10.42 -24.27
N GLY A 145 13.77 -9.34 -23.98
CA GLY A 145 13.27 -7.97 -24.06
C GLY A 145 12.37 -7.55 -22.88
N VAL A 146 12.20 -8.41 -21.88
CA VAL A 146 11.41 -8.16 -20.66
C VAL A 146 12.31 -7.58 -19.56
N GLY A 147 12.97 -6.47 -19.89
CA GLY A 147 13.85 -5.75 -18.97
C GLY A 147 13.10 -5.06 -17.82
N GLY A 148 13.86 -4.48 -16.88
CA GLY A 148 13.30 -3.83 -15.68
C GLY A 148 12.20 -2.79 -16.00
N HIS A 149 12.39 -1.94 -17.00
CA HIS A 149 11.40 -0.92 -17.38
C HIS A 149 10.06 -1.53 -17.85
N VAL A 150 10.08 -2.65 -18.57
CA VAL A 150 8.87 -3.35 -19.04
C VAL A 150 8.13 -3.94 -17.84
N LEU A 151 8.85 -4.64 -16.96
CA LEU A 151 8.29 -5.23 -15.75
C LEU A 151 7.70 -4.17 -14.82
N ASP A 152 8.46 -3.09 -14.58
CA ASP A 152 8.04 -2.01 -13.69
C ASP A 152 6.78 -1.32 -14.25
N SER A 153 6.71 -1.08 -15.57
CA SER A 153 5.51 -0.54 -16.23
C SER A 153 4.30 -1.47 -16.11
N ALA A 154 4.47 -2.76 -16.39
CA ALA A 154 3.39 -3.75 -16.33
C ALA A 154 2.86 -3.95 -14.90
N ILE A 155 3.76 -3.98 -13.92
CA ILE A 155 3.40 -4.16 -12.51
C ILE A 155 2.72 -2.90 -11.97
N ALA A 156 3.21 -1.70 -12.33
CA ALA A 156 2.55 -0.46 -11.92
C ALA A 156 1.12 -0.37 -12.49
N ALA A 157 0.93 -0.73 -13.76
CA ALA A 157 -0.39 -0.79 -14.38
C ALA A 157 -1.31 -1.80 -13.67
N PHE A 158 -0.81 -3.01 -13.40
CA PHE A 158 -1.56 -4.04 -12.67
C PHE A 158 -1.98 -3.57 -11.27
N ILE A 159 -1.03 -3.02 -10.49
CA ILE A 159 -1.31 -2.56 -9.12
C ILE A 159 -2.30 -1.40 -9.14
N LEU A 160 -2.13 -0.43 -10.05
CA LEU A 160 -3.01 0.73 -10.14
C LEU A 160 -4.44 0.32 -10.54
N GLU A 161 -4.59 -0.59 -11.51
CA GLU A 161 -5.91 -1.11 -11.91
C GLU A 161 -6.62 -1.75 -10.72
N ILE A 162 -5.92 -2.61 -9.96
CA ILE A 162 -6.48 -3.22 -8.76
C ILE A 162 -6.91 -2.16 -7.75
N ILE A 163 -5.98 -1.26 -7.35
CA ILE A 163 -6.25 -0.23 -6.33
C ILE A 163 -7.45 0.63 -6.74
N VAL A 164 -7.52 1.05 -8.00
CA VAL A 164 -8.60 1.92 -8.49
C VAL A 164 -9.94 1.17 -8.57
N LYS A 165 -9.95 -0.05 -9.11
CA LYS A 165 -11.20 -0.74 -9.48
C LYS A 165 -11.80 -1.64 -8.40
N HIS A 166 -11.06 -1.98 -7.34
CA HIS A 166 -11.57 -2.89 -6.32
C HIS A 166 -12.56 -2.25 -5.33
N GLY A 167 -12.86 -0.95 -5.46
CA GLY A 167 -13.77 -0.22 -4.59
C GLY A 167 -14.08 1.17 -5.14
N GLU A 168 -14.87 1.95 -4.40
CA GLU A 168 -15.33 3.27 -4.82
C GLU A 168 -14.18 4.23 -5.14
N PRO A 169 -14.37 5.17 -6.08
CA PRO A 169 -13.40 6.23 -6.30
C PRO A 169 -13.34 7.17 -5.10
N ALA A 170 -12.17 7.78 -4.88
CA ALA A 170 -11.96 8.83 -3.88
C ALA A 170 -10.78 9.72 -4.30
N PRO A 171 -10.74 11.00 -3.88
CA PRO A 171 -9.61 11.90 -4.16
C PRO A 171 -8.25 11.31 -3.78
N ARG A 172 -8.19 10.56 -2.67
CA ARG A 172 -6.98 9.91 -2.17
C ARG A 172 -7.18 8.40 -2.05
N LEU A 173 -6.55 7.64 -2.95
CA LEU A 173 -6.57 6.19 -2.88
C LEU A 173 -5.50 5.64 -1.93
N CYS A 174 -5.88 4.57 -1.25
CA CYS A 174 -5.10 3.86 -0.27
C CYS A 174 -5.16 2.35 -0.54
N ASN A 175 -4.11 1.63 -0.17
CA ASN A 175 -4.06 0.18 -0.20
C ASN A 175 -3.51 -0.36 1.13
N LYS A 176 -4.24 -1.30 1.72
CA LYS A 176 -3.79 -2.04 2.90
C LYS A 176 -3.68 -3.51 2.57
N ASP A 177 -2.45 -3.95 2.42
CA ASP A 177 -2.06 -5.36 2.35
C ASP A 177 -0.80 -5.51 3.21
N PRO A 178 -0.83 -6.20 4.37
CA PRO A 178 0.21 -6.06 5.39
C PRO A 178 1.65 -6.25 4.88
N LEU A 179 1.85 -7.20 3.96
CA LEU A 179 3.16 -7.56 3.43
C LEU A 179 3.69 -6.66 2.31
N THR A 180 2.92 -5.70 1.79
CA THR A 180 3.38 -4.80 0.70
C THR A 180 4.57 -3.97 1.12
N LEU A 181 4.66 -3.61 2.40
CA LEU A 181 5.77 -2.82 2.94
C LEU A 181 7.14 -3.53 2.86
N LYS A 182 7.17 -4.87 2.69
CA LYS A 182 8.43 -5.58 2.36
C LYS A 182 9.05 -5.10 1.04
N TYR A 183 8.27 -4.42 0.21
CA TYR A 183 8.63 -3.91 -1.11
C TYR A 183 8.51 -2.39 -1.18
N GLY A 184 8.48 -1.67 -0.04
CA GLY A 184 8.26 -0.22 -0.01
C GLY A 184 9.25 0.58 -0.86
N ASP A 185 10.52 0.15 -0.94
CA ASP A 185 11.53 0.79 -1.79
C ASP A 185 11.22 0.63 -3.29
N TYR A 186 10.76 -0.55 -3.70
CA TYR A 186 10.31 -0.78 -5.07
C TYR A 186 8.99 -0.06 -5.38
N LEU A 187 8.06 -0.01 -4.43
CA LEU A 187 6.79 0.72 -4.61
C LEU A 187 7.01 2.23 -4.78
N ILE A 188 8.03 2.82 -4.16
CA ILE A 188 8.43 4.21 -4.44
C ILE A 188 8.92 4.40 -5.87
N ASP A 189 9.65 3.42 -6.44
CA ASP A 189 10.08 3.49 -7.84
C ASP A 189 8.87 3.44 -8.80
N LEU A 190 7.84 2.66 -8.45
CA LEU A 190 6.61 2.55 -9.26
C LEU A 190 5.66 3.73 -9.10
N PHE A 191 5.56 4.26 -7.88
CA PHE A 191 4.61 5.32 -7.49
C PHE A 191 5.36 6.44 -6.75
N PRO A 192 6.00 7.36 -7.48
CA PRO A 192 6.95 8.32 -6.91
C PRO A 192 6.37 9.27 -5.86
N ASN A 193 5.05 9.48 -5.86
CA ASN A 193 4.29 10.33 -4.94
C ASN A 193 3.51 9.57 -3.85
N SER A 194 3.65 8.24 -3.76
CA SER A 194 3.08 7.41 -2.68
C SER A 194 3.70 7.56 -1.27
N LYS A 195 2.89 7.59 -0.20
CA LYS A 195 3.35 7.58 1.20
C LYS A 195 3.00 6.26 1.87
N PHE A 196 3.77 5.89 2.89
CA PHE A 196 3.67 4.61 3.59
C PHE A 196 3.38 4.84 5.08
N ILE A 197 2.41 4.11 5.60
CA ILE A 197 2.16 3.97 7.03
C ILE A 197 2.63 2.58 7.45
N PHE A 198 3.68 2.52 8.25
CA PHE A 198 4.21 1.29 8.81
C PHE A 198 3.67 1.08 10.22
N MET A 199 2.66 0.21 10.32
CA MET A 199 2.12 -0.20 11.60
C MET A 199 3.10 -1.10 12.35
N VAL A 200 3.47 -0.66 13.54
CA VAL A 200 4.30 -1.39 14.50
C VAL A 200 3.48 -1.67 15.74
N ARG A 201 3.61 -2.89 16.26
CA ARG A 201 2.99 -3.36 17.50
C ARG A 201 3.98 -4.24 18.23
N ASP A 202 3.87 -4.34 19.55
CA ASP A 202 4.64 -5.27 20.36
C ASP A 202 4.56 -6.69 19.74
N GLY A 203 5.72 -7.28 19.49
CA GLY A 203 5.83 -8.59 18.87
C GLY A 203 5.14 -9.69 19.68
N ARG A 204 5.14 -9.56 21.01
CA ARG A 204 4.47 -10.50 21.91
C ARG A 204 2.95 -10.44 21.75
N ALA A 205 2.40 -9.22 21.67
CA ALA A 205 0.98 -9.00 21.40
C ALA A 205 0.57 -9.49 20.01
N THR A 206 1.42 -9.26 19.01
CA THR A 206 1.20 -9.65 17.62
C THR A 206 1.17 -11.18 17.48
N VAL A 207 2.19 -11.87 18.01
CA VAL A 207 2.28 -13.34 18.01
C VAL A 207 1.13 -13.97 18.76
N HIS A 208 0.82 -13.49 19.97
CA HIS A 208 -0.33 -13.99 20.71
C HIS A 208 -1.64 -13.84 19.92
N SER A 209 -1.84 -12.71 19.24
CA SER A 209 -3.01 -12.54 18.37
C SER A 209 -3.03 -13.49 17.18
N ILE A 210 -1.87 -13.83 16.60
CA ILE A 210 -1.76 -14.79 15.49
C ILE A 210 -2.14 -16.19 15.97
N VAL A 211 -1.57 -16.63 17.09
CA VAL A 211 -1.77 -17.96 17.67
C VAL A 211 -3.19 -18.14 18.19
N SER A 212 -3.65 -17.28 19.10
CA SER A 212 -4.97 -17.40 19.75
C SER A 212 -6.13 -17.36 18.75
N ARG A 213 -6.01 -16.56 17.68
CA ARG A 213 -7.02 -16.50 16.62
C ARG A 213 -6.74 -17.44 15.46
N LYS A 214 -5.71 -18.30 15.50
CA LYS A 214 -5.39 -19.23 14.40
C LYS A 214 -5.33 -18.51 13.05
N VAL A 215 -4.63 -17.38 12.97
CA VAL A 215 -4.47 -16.61 11.72
C VAL A 215 -3.32 -17.22 10.94
N THR A 216 -3.61 -17.88 9.83
CA THR A 216 -2.60 -18.57 9.03
C THR A 216 -1.75 -17.58 8.24
N ILE A 217 -0.45 -17.63 8.47
CA ILE A 217 0.56 -16.84 7.75
C ILE A 217 1.63 -17.82 7.28
N THR A 218 1.98 -17.77 6.00
CA THR A 218 2.97 -18.70 5.41
C THR A 218 4.28 -18.66 6.20
N GLY A 219 4.70 -19.83 6.68
CA GLY A 219 5.95 -20.02 7.44
C GLY A 219 5.84 -19.85 8.96
N PHE A 220 4.66 -19.50 9.50
CA PHE A 220 4.41 -19.44 10.95
C PHE A 220 3.85 -20.79 11.44
N ASP A 221 4.50 -21.37 12.45
CA ASP A 221 3.98 -22.51 13.19
C ASP A 221 3.18 -22.02 14.40
N LEU A 222 1.86 -22.09 14.29
CA LEU A 222 0.93 -21.56 15.29
C LEU A 222 0.95 -22.33 16.62
N THR A 223 1.63 -23.48 16.68
CA THR A 223 1.81 -24.24 17.93
C THR A 223 3.07 -23.82 18.68
N ASN A 224 3.96 -23.05 18.05
CA ASN A 224 5.26 -22.67 18.59
C ASN A 224 5.39 -21.14 18.68
N TYR A 225 5.22 -20.60 19.89
CA TYR A 225 5.32 -19.16 20.16
C TYR A 225 6.72 -18.60 19.85
N GLU A 226 7.79 -19.33 20.16
CA GLU A 226 9.16 -18.89 19.89
C GLU A 226 9.42 -18.77 18.39
N GLN A 227 9.00 -19.77 17.62
CA GLN A 227 9.11 -19.75 16.16
C GLN A 227 8.29 -18.62 15.54
N CYS A 228 7.05 -18.41 16.02
CA CYS A 228 6.23 -17.28 15.61
C CYS A 228 6.88 -15.93 15.94
N LEU A 229 7.52 -15.81 17.11
CA LEU A 229 8.21 -14.59 17.53
C LEU A 229 9.48 -14.32 16.70
N LYS A 230 10.24 -15.37 16.37
CA LYS A 230 11.35 -15.29 15.42
C LYS A 230 10.89 -14.85 14.03
N LYS A 231 9.79 -15.42 13.53
CA LYS A 231 9.21 -15.06 12.22
C LYS A 231 8.65 -13.64 12.20
N TRP A 232 8.05 -13.19 13.30
CA TRP A 232 7.68 -11.79 13.49
C TRP A 232 8.92 -10.90 13.40
N ASN A 233 9.99 -11.24 14.10
CA ASN A 233 11.24 -10.48 14.13
C ASN A 233 11.86 -10.38 12.73
N GLU A 234 11.93 -11.48 11.97
CA GLU A 234 12.40 -11.50 10.59
C GLU A 234 11.55 -10.58 9.68
N ALA A 235 10.22 -10.68 9.77
CA ALA A 235 9.32 -9.90 8.94
C ALA A 235 9.37 -8.40 9.25
N VAL A 236 9.33 -8.03 10.53
CA VAL A 236 9.37 -6.63 10.96
C VAL A 236 10.74 -6.01 10.70
N SER A 237 11.84 -6.77 10.81
CA SER A 237 13.20 -6.32 10.45
C SER A 237 13.26 -5.87 8.99
N ILE A 238 12.74 -6.70 8.08
CA ILE A 238 12.71 -6.38 6.64
C ILE A 238 11.89 -5.13 6.40
N MET A 239 10.68 -5.05 6.95
CA MET A 239 9.78 -3.90 6.77
C MET A 239 10.38 -2.61 7.35
N TYR A 240 11.02 -2.68 8.51
CA TYR A 240 11.72 -1.56 9.13
C TYR A 240 12.84 -1.06 8.25
N GLN A 241 13.70 -1.94 7.73
CA GLN A 241 14.77 -1.56 6.81
C GLN A 241 14.22 -0.91 5.53
N LYS A 242 13.09 -1.41 5.01
CA LYS A 242 12.42 -0.85 3.83
C LYS A 242 11.86 0.54 4.12
N CYS A 243 11.20 0.72 5.26
CA CYS A 243 10.70 2.02 5.70
C CYS A 243 11.83 3.04 5.89
N VAL A 244 12.94 2.65 6.53
CA VAL A 244 14.14 3.48 6.67
C VAL A 244 14.72 3.87 5.32
N ARG A 245 14.79 2.93 4.36
CA ARG A 245 15.29 3.18 3.00
C ARG A 245 14.39 4.13 2.21
N VAL A 246 13.06 4.01 2.36
CA VAL A 246 12.08 4.93 1.77
C VAL A 246 12.22 6.34 2.36
N GLY A 247 12.56 6.43 3.65
CA GLY A 247 12.89 7.67 4.33
C GLY A 247 11.69 8.36 4.99
N PRO A 248 11.93 9.24 5.98
CA PRO A 248 10.90 9.74 6.89
C PRO A 248 9.88 10.69 6.24
N LYS A 249 10.19 11.24 5.07
CA LYS A 249 9.24 12.06 4.28
C LYS A 249 8.15 11.21 3.62
N ARG A 250 8.37 9.90 3.51
CA ARG A 250 7.58 9.00 2.67
C ARG A 250 7.17 7.73 3.39
N CYS A 251 7.83 7.35 4.49
CA CYS A 251 7.38 6.28 5.39
C CYS A 251 7.33 6.76 6.84
N MET A 252 6.14 6.69 7.45
CA MET A 252 5.90 7.00 8.86
C MET A 252 5.66 5.72 9.65
N ILE A 253 6.38 5.54 10.76
CA ILE A 253 6.14 4.47 11.71
C ILE A 253 5.00 4.90 12.63
N VAL A 254 3.98 4.06 12.76
CA VAL A 254 2.82 4.28 13.64
C VAL A 254 2.73 3.13 14.63
N TYR A 255 2.87 3.46 15.91
CA TYR A 255 2.79 2.50 17.00
C TYR A 255 1.32 2.25 17.34
N TYR A 256 0.86 1.00 17.18
CA TYR A 256 -0.51 0.59 17.45
C TYR A 256 -0.95 1.00 18.86
N GLU A 257 -0.10 0.78 19.86
CA GLU A 257 -0.44 1.08 21.25
C GLU A 257 -0.69 2.58 21.43
N GLN A 258 0.17 3.40 20.83
CA GLN A 258 0.06 4.85 20.94
C GLN A 258 -1.13 5.39 20.11
N LEU A 259 -1.42 4.79 18.96
CA LEU A 259 -2.61 5.10 18.16
C LEU A 259 -3.90 4.84 18.94
N VAL A 260 -4.02 3.68 19.61
CA VAL A 260 -5.24 3.37 20.37
C VAL A 260 -5.33 4.09 21.71
N LEU A 261 -4.20 4.48 22.32
CA LEU A 261 -4.20 5.27 23.55
C LEU A 261 -4.53 6.75 23.27
N HIS A 262 -4.00 7.30 22.18
CA HIS A 262 -4.03 8.74 21.86
C HIS A 262 -4.44 9.01 20.39
N PRO A 263 -5.65 8.58 19.95
CA PRO A 263 -6.02 8.56 18.54
C PRO A 263 -6.04 9.96 17.92
N LYS A 264 -6.55 10.98 18.61
CA LYS A 264 -6.59 12.36 18.08
C LYS A 264 -5.18 12.90 17.81
N THR A 265 -4.27 12.69 18.74
CA THR A 265 -2.86 13.13 18.62
C THR A 265 -2.17 12.44 17.44
N TRP A 266 -2.31 11.12 17.31
CA TRP A 266 -1.68 10.37 16.22
C TRP A 266 -2.32 10.65 14.87
N MET A 267 -3.65 10.74 14.79
CA MET A 267 -4.33 11.05 13.54
C MET A 267 -4.02 12.46 13.04
N THR A 268 -3.86 13.44 13.93
CA THR A 268 -3.39 14.78 13.54
C THR A 268 -2.01 14.71 12.86
N GLN A 269 -1.08 13.91 13.42
CA GLN A 269 0.25 13.73 12.85
C GLN A 269 0.23 12.94 11.54
N ILE A 270 -0.61 11.90 11.46
CA ILE A 270 -0.75 11.05 10.29
C ILE A 270 -1.36 11.81 9.12
N LEU A 271 -2.47 12.54 9.31
CA LEU A 271 -3.10 13.33 8.26
C LEU A 271 -2.17 14.44 7.76
N LYS A 272 -1.50 15.14 8.67
CA LYS A 272 -0.44 16.10 8.31
C LYS A 272 0.69 15.43 7.52
N PHE A 273 1.15 14.25 7.93
CA PHE A 273 2.15 13.48 7.19
C PHE A 273 1.65 13.08 5.80
N LEU A 274 0.36 12.82 5.61
CA LEU A 274 -0.25 12.41 4.35
C LEU A 274 -0.64 13.57 3.43
N ASP A 275 -0.46 14.82 3.88
CA ASP A 275 -0.99 16.04 3.24
C ASP A 275 -2.52 15.95 3.05
N LEU A 276 -3.23 15.65 4.14
CA LEU A 276 -4.68 15.63 4.23
C LEU A 276 -5.12 16.60 5.34
N ASP A 277 -6.25 17.26 5.12
CA ASP A 277 -6.87 18.10 6.13
C ASP A 277 -7.42 17.25 7.28
N TRP A 278 -7.69 17.89 8.42
CA TRP A 278 -8.32 17.21 9.54
C TRP A 278 -9.82 17.05 9.29
N ASP A 279 -10.33 15.84 9.44
CA ASP A 279 -11.74 15.54 9.59
C ASP A 279 -11.96 14.73 10.88
N ASP A 280 -13.00 15.05 11.65
CA ASP A 280 -13.29 14.40 12.92
C ASP A 280 -13.78 12.95 12.74
N SER A 281 -14.30 12.60 11.55
CA SER A 281 -14.79 11.27 11.21
C SER A 281 -13.76 10.16 11.43
N VAL A 282 -12.46 10.47 11.38
CA VAL A 282 -11.36 9.53 11.64
C VAL A 282 -11.34 9.01 13.08
N LEU A 283 -12.04 9.67 14.01
CA LEU A 283 -12.22 9.20 15.39
C LEU A 283 -13.50 8.36 15.58
N HIS A 284 -14.34 8.29 14.54
CA HIS A 284 -15.69 7.72 14.54
C HIS A 284 -15.88 6.66 13.42
N HIS A 285 -14.82 5.91 13.09
CA HIS A 285 -14.84 4.96 11.98
C HIS A 285 -15.91 3.86 12.16
N ASP A 286 -16.25 3.51 13.40
CA ASP A 286 -17.25 2.51 13.74
C ASP A 286 -18.68 2.94 13.41
N GLU A 287 -18.94 4.24 13.34
CA GLU A 287 -20.22 4.80 12.93
C GLU A 287 -20.41 4.76 11.41
N LEU A 288 -19.33 4.54 10.64
CA LEU A 288 -19.32 4.59 9.18
C LEU A 288 -19.17 3.22 8.51
N ILE A 289 -19.24 2.12 9.29
CA ILE A 289 -19.14 0.76 8.76
C ILE A 289 -20.25 0.48 7.74
N ASN A 290 -19.86 0.09 6.52
CA ASN A 290 -20.72 -0.26 5.39
C ASN A 290 -21.76 0.82 5.03
N LYS A 291 -21.48 2.09 5.32
CA LYS A 291 -22.23 3.25 4.80
C LYS A 291 -21.61 3.72 3.47
N PRO A 292 -22.39 4.35 2.57
CA PRO A 292 -21.85 5.00 1.38
C PRO A 292 -20.73 5.99 1.74
N GLY A 293 -19.60 5.94 1.03
CA GLY A 293 -18.42 6.75 1.31
C GLY A 293 -17.72 6.45 2.65
N GLY A 294 -18.08 5.36 3.33
CA GLY A 294 -17.52 4.97 4.62
C GLY A 294 -16.65 3.71 4.57
N VAL A 295 -16.64 2.97 5.68
CA VAL A 295 -15.70 1.87 5.90
C VAL A 295 -16.27 0.53 5.42
N VAL A 296 -15.78 0.05 4.28
CA VAL A 296 -16.20 -1.27 3.76
C VAL A 296 -15.39 -2.40 4.41
N LEU A 297 -16.06 -3.38 5.03
CA LEU A 297 -15.42 -4.54 5.66
C LEU A 297 -15.69 -5.85 4.90
N SER A 298 -14.67 -6.70 4.78
CA SER A 298 -14.86 -8.07 4.30
C SER A 298 -15.34 -8.98 5.43
N LYS A 299 -16.38 -9.78 5.20
CA LYS A 299 -16.91 -10.74 6.17
C LYS A 299 -15.94 -11.89 6.49
N VAL A 300 -14.93 -12.11 5.64
CA VAL A 300 -13.94 -13.19 5.79
C VAL A 300 -12.57 -12.69 6.26
N GLU A 301 -12.40 -11.38 6.43
CA GLU A 301 -11.19 -10.82 7.05
C GLU A 301 -11.20 -11.05 8.57
N ARG A 302 -10.09 -11.57 9.09
CA ARG A 302 -9.95 -11.95 10.51
C ARG A 302 -9.99 -10.78 11.50
N SER A 303 -9.98 -9.54 11.01
CA SER A 303 -10.02 -8.33 11.81
C SER A 303 -11.40 -7.69 11.90
N SER A 304 -12.37 -8.13 11.09
CA SER A 304 -13.62 -7.39 10.88
C SER A 304 -14.49 -7.30 12.13
N ASP A 305 -14.58 -8.37 12.93
CA ASP A 305 -15.26 -8.39 14.24
C ASP A 305 -14.66 -7.43 15.28
N GLN A 306 -13.39 -7.05 15.12
CA GLN A 306 -12.72 -6.13 16.03
C GLN A 306 -12.84 -4.68 15.56
N VAL A 307 -12.82 -4.45 14.24
CA VAL A 307 -12.83 -3.11 13.64
C VAL A 307 -14.21 -2.46 13.67
N ILE A 308 -15.29 -3.22 13.78
CA ILE A 308 -16.63 -2.64 13.99
C ILE A 308 -16.79 -1.90 15.32
N LYS A 309 -15.88 -2.12 16.28
CA LYS A 309 -15.92 -1.44 17.57
C LYS A 309 -15.20 -0.09 17.47
N PRO A 310 -15.60 0.91 18.27
CA PRO A 310 -14.85 2.16 18.39
C PRO A 310 -13.43 1.90 18.89
N ILE A 311 -12.52 2.85 18.68
CA ILE A 311 -11.12 2.76 19.14
C ILE A 311 -11.11 2.51 20.65
N ASN A 312 -10.46 1.41 21.07
CA ASN A 312 -10.48 0.91 22.45
C ASN A 312 -9.16 0.21 22.82
N VAL A 313 -8.98 -0.04 24.12
CA VAL A 313 -7.75 -0.64 24.67
C VAL A 313 -7.88 -2.10 25.10
N GLU A 314 -9.01 -2.78 24.81
CA GLU A 314 -9.24 -4.18 25.24
C GLU A 314 -8.10 -5.11 24.80
N ALA A 315 -7.47 -4.84 23.64
CA ALA A 315 -6.47 -5.71 23.05
C ALA A 315 -5.02 -5.41 23.47
N LEU A 316 -4.74 -4.33 24.23
CA LEU A 316 -3.37 -3.94 24.58
C LEU A 316 -2.64 -5.01 25.41
N LYS A 317 -3.30 -5.49 26.47
CA LYS A 317 -2.66 -6.31 27.52
C LYS A 317 -3.08 -7.79 27.49
N LYS A 318 -3.95 -8.22 26.56
CA LYS A 318 -4.47 -9.61 26.48
C LYS A 318 -3.38 -10.69 26.43
N TRP A 319 -2.25 -10.39 25.80
CA TRP A 319 -1.14 -11.33 25.67
C TRP A 319 -0.41 -11.61 27.00
N GLN A 320 -0.42 -10.66 27.94
CA GLN A 320 0.39 -10.72 29.16
C GLN A 320 0.06 -11.91 30.08
N GLN A 321 -1.15 -12.46 29.98
CA GLN A 321 -1.60 -13.60 30.79
C GLN A 321 -1.40 -14.96 30.09
N HIS A 322 -1.10 -14.96 28.79
CA HIS A 322 -1.17 -16.17 27.95
C HIS A 322 0.14 -16.50 27.24
N PHE A 323 1.14 -15.62 27.31
CA PHE A 323 2.40 -15.81 26.62
C PHE A 323 3.32 -16.74 27.44
N PRO A 324 3.90 -17.80 26.85
CA PRO A 324 4.73 -18.74 27.58
C PRO A 324 5.97 -18.09 28.24
N GLU A 325 6.20 -18.37 29.52
CA GLU A 325 7.28 -17.76 30.30
C GLU A 325 8.68 -18.12 29.80
N ASP A 326 8.88 -19.33 29.31
CA ASP A 326 10.12 -19.81 28.72
C ASP A 326 10.50 -19.00 27.47
N VAL A 327 9.51 -18.73 26.60
CA VAL A 327 9.72 -17.88 25.41
C VAL A 327 9.98 -16.43 25.81
N LEU A 328 9.32 -15.93 26.86
CA LEU A 328 9.55 -14.57 27.37
C LEU A 328 10.99 -14.39 27.89
N LYS A 329 11.56 -15.39 28.57
CA LYS A 329 12.96 -15.35 29.05
C LYS A 329 13.95 -15.18 27.90
N ASN A 330 13.65 -15.76 26.74
CA ASN A 330 14.51 -15.71 25.55
C ASN A 330 14.10 -14.62 24.54
N ALA A 331 13.15 -13.74 24.88
CA ALA A 331 12.57 -12.80 23.93
C ALA A 331 13.59 -11.80 23.34
N ALA A 332 14.60 -11.41 24.12
CA ALA A 332 15.66 -10.51 23.65
C ALA A 332 16.50 -11.13 22.53
N ASP A 333 16.82 -12.42 22.63
CA ASP A 333 17.62 -13.16 21.65
C ASP A 333 16.78 -13.53 20.41
N VAL A 334 15.53 -13.94 20.64
CA VAL A 334 14.61 -14.38 19.57
C VAL A 334 14.08 -13.20 18.76
N ALA A 335 13.86 -12.06 19.42
CA ALA A 335 13.21 -10.89 18.85
C ALA A 335 13.91 -9.56 19.21
N PRO A 336 15.17 -9.34 18.79
CA PRO A 336 15.90 -8.10 19.03
C PRO A 336 15.22 -6.84 18.47
N MET A 337 14.31 -6.98 17.51
CA MET A 337 13.51 -5.85 17.01
C MET A 337 12.57 -5.27 18.06
N LEU A 338 12.22 -6.01 19.13
CA LEU A 338 11.47 -5.43 20.26
C LEU A 338 12.21 -4.20 20.79
N ALA A 339 13.46 -4.38 21.22
CA ALA A 339 14.29 -3.30 21.75
C ALA A 339 14.51 -2.19 20.71
N ARG A 340 14.78 -2.56 19.45
CA ARG A 340 14.98 -1.59 18.35
C ARG A 340 13.76 -0.70 18.11
N LEU A 341 12.57 -1.23 18.35
CA LEU A 341 11.30 -0.52 18.16
C LEU A 341 10.81 0.17 19.45
N GLY A 342 11.55 0.06 20.56
CA GLY A 342 11.21 0.70 21.84
C GLY A 342 10.36 -0.17 22.77
N TYR A 343 10.22 -1.46 22.50
CA TYR A 343 9.62 -2.43 23.41
C TYR A 343 10.71 -3.12 24.21
N ASP A 344 10.74 -2.93 25.54
CA ASP A 344 11.68 -3.65 26.38
C ASP A 344 11.40 -5.17 26.34
N PRO A 345 12.35 -5.99 25.85
CA PRO A 345 12.16 -7.43 25.75
C PRO A 345 12.19 -8.15 27.11
N TYR A 346 12.76 -7.53 28.15
CA TYR A 346 12.87 -8.10 29.50
C TYR A 346 11.67 -7.76 30.39
N ILE A 347 10.87 -6.75 30.02
CA ILE A 347 9.64 -6.42 30.75
C ILE A 347 8.47 -7.26 30.21
N TYR A 348 7.97 -8.19 31.02
CA TYR A 348 6.86 -9.09 30.64
C TYR A 348 5.48 -8.45 30.68
N LYS A 349 5.33 -7.34 31.41
CA LYS A 349 4.09 -6.56 31.50
C LYS A 349 4.39 -5.08 31.25
N PRO A 350 4.74 -4.70 30.01
CA PRO A 350 5.06 -3.32 29.71
C PRO A 350 3.85 -2.42 29.95
N ASP A 351 4.12 -1.24 30.49
CA ASP A 351 3.13 -0.16 30.50
C ASP A 351 3.28 0.64 29.21
N TYR A 352 2.24 0.60 28.38
CA TYR A 352 2.21 1.32 27.11
C TYR A 352 1.73 2.77 27.28
N GLY A 353 1.25 3.14 28.47
CA GLY A 353 0.69 4.45 28.77
C GLY A 353 -0.80 4.41 29.13
N SER A 354 -1.35 5.57 29.44
CA SER A 354 -2.75 5.76 29.86
C SER A 354 -3.61 6.32 28.73
N PRO A 355 -4.80 5.74 28.45
CA PRO A 355 -5.65 6.20 27.35
C PRO A 355 -6.27 7.57 27.61
N ASP A 356 -6.48 8.32 26.52
CA ASP A 356 -7.31 9.53 26.49
C ASP A 356 -8.74 9.25 26.97
N ALA A 357 -9.44 10.30 27.42
CA ALA A 357 -10.81 10.18 27.94
C ALA A 357 -11.78 9.55 26.92
N LEU A 358 -11.67 9.93 25.64
CA LEU A 358 -12.45 9.35 24.54
C LEU A 358 -12.32 7.82 24.51
N VAL A 359 -11.08 7.31 24.55
CA VAL A 359 -10.79 5.88 24.44
C VAL A 359 -11.24 5.13 25.70
N ARG A 360 -11.12 5.75 26.89
CA ARG A 360 -11.68 5.18 28.13
C ARG A 360 -13.19 5.03 28.01
N ASN A 361 -13.89 6.06 27.53
CA ASN A 361 -15.33 6.03 27.34
C ASN A 361 -15.74 4.97 26.32
N ASN A 362 -15.05 4.88 25.18
CA ASN A 362 -15.28 3.85 24.17
C ASN A 362 -15.09 2.44 24.75
N THR A 363 -14.03 2.23 25.52
CA THR A 363 -13.74 0.94 26.15
C THR A 363 -14.81 0.57 27.17
N ASN A 364 -15.25 1.53 27.99
CA ASN A 364 -16.35 1.33 28.93
C ASN A 364 -17.65 0.99 28.19
N LEU A 365 -18.00 1.72 27.14
CA LEU A 365 -19.19 1.48 26.30
C LEU A 365 -19.19 0.05 25.73
N ILE A 366 -18.04 -0.43 25.28
CA ILE A 366 -17.92 -1.82 24.78
C ILE A 366 -18.15 -2.82 25.91
N SER A 367 -17.53 -2.59 27.07
CA SER A 367 -17.63 -3.50 28.22
C SER A 367 -19.04 -3.58 28.79
N THR A 368 -19.77 -2.46 28.86
CA THR A 368 -21.15 -2.40 29.38
C THR A 368 -22.18 -2.93 28.40
N ASN A 369 -21.85 -2.96 27.09
CA ASN A 369 -22.72 -3.44 26.02
C ASN A 369 -22.11 -4.65 25.29
N SER A 370 -21.43 -5.55 26.01
CA SER A 370 -20.66 -6.63 25.40
C SER A 370 -21.50 -7.52 24.48
N GLN A 371 -22.74 -7.82 24.88
CA GLN A 371 -23.67 -8.64 24.09
C GLN A 371 -24.05 -7.96 22.76
N VAL A 372 -24.34 -6.66 22.78
CA VAL A 372 -24.67 -5.90 21.56
C VAL A 372 -23.51 -5.94 20.56
N TRP A 373 -22.27 -5.82 21.04
CA TRP A 373 -21.09 -5.90 20.17
C TRP A 373 -20.82 -7.31 19.64
N GLN A 374 -21.14 -8.35 20.43
CA GLN A 374 -21.10 -9.73 19.96
C GLN A 374 -22.13 -9.98 18.84
N GLU A 375 -23.38 -9.56 19.05
CA GLU A 375 -24.45 -9.67 18.05
C GLU A 375 -24.11 -8.91 16.76
N ARG A 376 -23.53 -7.70 16.87
CA ARG A 376 -23.04 -6.95 15.70
C ARG A 376 -21.94 -7.69 14.95
N ALA A 377 -20.99 -8.30 15.66
CA ALA A 377 -19.93 -9.10 15.05
C ALA A 377 -20.49 -10.33 14.34
N GLU A 378 -21.40 -11.07 14.98
CA GLU A 378 -22.06 -12.24 14.39
C GLU A 378 -22.86 -11.87 13.14
N LYS A 379 -23.62 -10.77 13.20
CA LYS A 379 -24.37 -10.24 12.05
C LYS A 379 -23.45 -9.93 10.88
N LEU A 380 -22.33 -9.24 11.12
CA LEU A 380 -21.35 -8.91 10.08
C LEU A 380 -20.74 -10.18 9.45
N LEU A 381 -20.37 -11.15 10.28
CA LEU A 381 -19.70 -12.38 9.85
C LEU A 381 -20.66 -13.42 9.25
N SER A 382 -21.98 -13.26 9.42
CA SER A 382 -22.95 -14.21 8.90
C SER A 382 -22.94 -14.28 7.37
N LEU A 383 -22.78 -15.51 6.84
CA LEU A 383 -22.70 -15.79 5.40
C LEU A 383 -24.07 -15.76 4.69
N LYS A 384 -25.18 -15.51 5.41
CA LYS A 384 -26.54 -15.55 4.83
C LYS A 384 -26.79 -14.50 3.73
N ASN A 385 -25.93 -13.48 3.60
CA ASN A 385 -26.02 -12.44 2.57
C ASN A 385 -24.86 -12.55 1.55
N ALA A 386 -24.44 -13.75 1.15
CA ALA A 386 -23.22 -13.97 0.35
C ALA A 386 -23.44 -14.45 -1.10
N PHE A 387 -24.69 -14.61 -1.54
CA PHE A 387 -25.00 -15.03 -2.92
C PHE A 387 -26.17 -14.22 -3.48
N ASP A 388 -25.96 -12.93 -3.71
CA ASP A 388 -26.61 -12.28 -4.83
C ASP A 388 -25.54 -12.14 -5.93
N PRO A 389 -25.63 -12.90 -7.03
CA PRO A 389 -24.72 -12.69 -8.14
C PRO A 389 -24.90 -11.27 -8.67
N VAL A 390 -23.79 -10.55 -8.80
CA VAL A 390 -23.73 -9.30 -9.56
C VAL A 390 -24.11 -9.66 -11.00
N VAL A 391 -25.38 -9.43 -11.35
CA VAL A 391 -25.83 -9.45 -12.73
C VAL A 391 -25.32 -8.15 -13.34
N ASN A 392 -24.34 -8.24 -14.25
CA ASN A 392 -24.02 -7.15 -15.15
C ASN A 392 -25.22 -6.97 -16.08
N ASP A 393 -26.00 -5.92 -15.85
CA ASP A 393 -27.05 -5.48 -16.76
C ASP A 393 -26.43 -4.70 -17.92
N ASP A 394 -25.85 -5.43 -18.87
CA ASP A 394 -25.50 -4.94 -20.19
C ASP A 394 -26.44 -5.58 -21.24
N SER A 395 -27.75 -5.44 -21.06
CA SER A 395 -28.69 -5.68 -22.15
C SER A 395 -30.06 -5.05 -21.93
N GLU A 396 -30.23 -3.75 -22.16
CA GLU A 396 -31.51 -3.23 -22.66
C GLU A 396 -31.40 -1.80 -23.23
N LYS A 397 -30.96 -1.69 -24.49
CA LYS A 397 -31.37 -0.60 -25.38
C LYS A 397 -31.61 -1.12 -26.80
N SER A 398 -32.79 -1.70 -27.00
CA SER A 398 -33.51 -1.57 -28.28
C SER A 398 -35.00 -1.84 -28.07
N LYS A 399 -35.76 -0.80 -27.68
CA LYS A 399 -37.20 -0.76 -27.92
C LYS A 399 -37.42 -0.16 -29.30
N ALA A 400 -37.93 -0.97 -30.22
CA ALA A 400 -38.66 -0.51 -31.40
C ALA A 400 -39.97 -1.31 -31.45
N GLU A 401 -41.06 -0.57 -31.67
CA GLU A 401 -42.47 -0.95 -31.54
C GLU A 401 -42.96 -2.05 -32.51
N PRO A 402 -44.12 -2.69 -32.24
CA PRO A 402 -44.58 -3.85 -32.97
C PRO A 402 -45.38 -3.46 -34.22
N ALA A 403 -45.11 -4.13 -35.35
CA ALA A 403 -45.98 -4.14 -36.52
C ALA A 403 -46.65 -5.52 -36.67
N SER A 404 -47.97 -5.48 -36.80
CA SER A 404 -48.92 -6.57 -36.97
C SER A 404 -48.92 -7.21 -38.36
N ALA A 405 -49.34 -8.50 -38.40
CA ALA A 405 -49.83 -9.27 -39.56
C ALA A 405 -48.76 -9.63 -40.61
N ASN A 406 -48.70 -10.80 -41.24
CA ASN A 406 -49.77 -11.70 -41.69
C ASN A 406 -49.16 -13.04 -42.20
N ASN A 407 -49.96 -14.12 -42.20
CA ASN A 407 -49.94 -15.31 -43.08
C ASN A 407 -48.73 -16.27 -43.20
N GLY A 408 -49.05 -17.57 -43.16
CA GLY A 408 -48.46 -18.56 -44.08
C GLY A 408 -48.08 -19.93 -43.53
N SER A 409 -49.07 -20.80 -43.33
CA SER A 409 -49.14 -22.22 -43.74
C SER A 409 -47.92 -23.18 -43.69
N GLU A 410 -48.22 -24.38 -43.14
CA GLU A 410 -47.68 -25.72 -43.49
C GLU A 410 -46.22 -26.02 -43.05
N GLN A 411 -45.83 -27.19 -42.50
CA GLN A 411 -46.35 -28.56 -42.64
C GLN A 411 -45.73 -29.51 -41.57
N LYS A 412 -46.50 -30.53 -41.18
CA LYS A 412 -46.20 -31.85 -40.57
C LYS A 412 -44.72 -32.30 -40.46
N ALA A 413 -44.35 -32.89 -39.31
CA ALA A 413 -44.26 -34.35 -39.15
C ALA A 413 -43.85 -34.77 -37.72
N SER A 414 -44.64 -35.71 -37.19
CA SER A 414 -44.43 -36.57 -36.03
C SER A 414 -43.25 -37.54 -36.19
N VAL A 415 -42.63 -37.98 -35.08
CA VAL A 415 -42.55 -39.40 -34.63
C VAL A 415 -41.80 -39.51 -33.28
N GLU A 416 -42.35 -40.41 -32.48
CA GLU A 416 -42.02 -40.92 -31.13
C GLU A 416 -40.64 -41.56 -30.90
N SER A 417 -40.21 -41.52 -29.62
CA SER A 417 -39.58 -42.61 -28.82
C SER A 417 -38.19 -43.14 -29.28
N ALA A 418 -37.30 -43.72 -28.48
CA ALA A 418 -37.24 -44.19 -27.10
C ALA A 418 -35.75 -44.28 -26.67
N LYS A 419 -35.54 -44.30 -25.35
CA LYS A 419 -34.43 -44.92 -24.58
C LYS A 419 -33.28 -45.59 -25.34
N THR A 420 -32.05 -45.21 -25.02
CA THR A 420 -31.05 -46.10 -24.40
C THR A 420 -30.10 -45.28 -23.53
#